data_AF-A0A1W9SR27-F1
#
_entry.id   AF-A0A1W9SR27-F1
#
_cell.length_a   1.000
_cell.length_b   1.000
_cell.length_c   1.000
_cell.angle_alpha   90.00
_cell.angle_beta   90.00
_cell.angle_gamma   90.00
#
_symmetry.space_group_name_H-M   'P 1'
#
loop_
_entity.id
_entity.type
_entity.pdbx_description
1 polymer ?
#
loop_
_entity_poly.entity_id
_entity_poly.type
_entity_poly.pdbx_seq_one_letter_code
_entity_poly.pdbx_strand_id
1 'polypeptide(L)'
;MKKVFPFIVFIILFFNFISFSQNYEEILKKRGEIYFKFKSNDQNKIKQLSKFISIDKHEKKENSNIFFAYANLKSFKKFLKLNFDYEILPPPSYAYKSKMANSIEVKQIIHLFVQ
;
A
#
# COMPACT_ATOMS: atom_id res chain seq x y z
N MET A 1 25.85 32.90 -27.91
CA MET A 1 25.39 31.93 -26.88
C MET A 1 23.85 31.87 -26.76
N LYS A 2 23.09 31.83 -27.87
CA LYS A 2 21.60 31.85 -27.84
C LYS A 2 20.92 30.55 -28.33
N LYS A 3 21.70 29.56 -28.79
CA LYS A 3 21.19 28.31 -29.40
C LYS A 3 21.15 27.10 -28.44
N VAL A 4 21.66 27.24 -27.22
CA VAL A 4 21.66 26.16 -26.20
C VAL A 4 20.40 26.15 -25.32
N PHE A 5 19.63 27.24 -25.34
CA PHE A 5 18.39 27.37 -24.57
C PHE A 5 17.30 26.33 -24.94
N PRO A 6 17.03 26.01 -26.22
CA PRO A 6 16.01 24.99 -26.55
C PRO A 6 16.43 23.58 -26.11
N PHE A 7 17.74 23.30 -26.02
CA PHE A 7 18.26 22.00 -25.61
C PHE A 7 18.04 21.74 -24.11
N ILE A 8 18.15 22.78 -23.27
CA ILE A 8 17.87 22.70 -21.82
C ILE A 8 16.38 22.50 -21.55
N VAL A 9 15.51 23.19 -22.29
CA VAL A 9 14.04 23.02 -22.16
C VAL A 9 13.63 21.59 -22.57
N PHE A 10 14.25 21.04 -23.60
CA PHE A 10 14.00 19.66 -24.02
C PHE A 10 14.38 18.65 -22.93
N ILE A 11 15.53 18.82 -22.26
CA ILE A 11 16.01 17.91 -21.20
C ILE A 11 15.11 17.90 -19.95
N ILE A 12 14.48 19.04 -19.62
CA ILE A 12 13.56 19.16 -18.48
C ILE A 12 12.23 18.42 -18.74
N LEU A 13 11.80 18.33 -20.01
CA LEU A 13 10.57 17.62 -20.38
C LEU A 13 10.69 16.09 -20.23
N PHE A 14 11.89 15.52 -20.36
CA PHE A 14 12.11 14.07 -20.23
C PHE A 14 12.30 13.57 -18.80
N PHE A 15 12.51 14.45 -17.82
CA PHE A 15 12.86 14.05 -16.45
C PHE A 15 11.70 13.44 -15.65
N ASN A 16 10.46 13.49 -16.17
CA ASN A 16 9.26 13.07 -15.45
C ASN A 16 8.99 11.55 -15.46
N PHE A 17 9.83 10.73 -16.09
CA PHE A 17 9.58 9.28 -16.27
C PHE A 17 10.42 8.36 -15.39
N ILE A 18 10.89 8.83 -14.23
CA ILE A 18 11.56 7.94 -13.26
C ILE A 18 10.50 7.22 -12.43
N SER A 19 9.98 6.11 -12.96
CA SER A 19 9.15 5.17 -12.19
C SER A 19 10.06 4.17 -11.45
N PHE A 20 10.08 4.23 -10.12
CA PHE A 20 10.78 3.23 -9.31
C PHE A 20 10.00 1.92 -9.31
N SER A 21 10.60 0.85 -9.85
CA SER A 21 10.06 -0.51 -9.77
C SER A 21 10.21 -1.04 -8.35
N GLN A 22 9.09 -1.18 -7.64
CA GLN A 22 9.05 -1.77 -6.30
C GLN A 22 8.89 -3.29 -6.41
N ASN A 23 9.73 -4.08 -5.72
CA ASN A 23 9.69 -5.55 -5.77
C ASN A 23 8.55 -6.12 -4.90
N TYR A 24 7.31 -5.94 -5.36
CA TYR A 24 6.11 -6.41 -4.67
C TYR A 24 5.96 -7.94 -4.71
N GLU A 25 6.54 -8.60 -5.70
CA GLU A 25 6.41 -10.05 -5.90
C GLU A 25 7.05 -10.84 -4.75
N GLU A 26 8.23 -10.43 -4.31
CA GLU A 26 8.92 -11.07 -3.19
C GLU A 26 8.15 -10.91 -1.88
N ILE A 27 7.59 -9.72 -1.64
CA ILE A 27 6.79 -9.44 -0.44
C ILE A 27 5.52 -10.29 -0.43
N LEU A 28 4.80 -10.34 -1.56
CA LEU A 28 3.61 -11.18 -1.70
C LEU A 28 3.93 -12.67 -1.56
N LYS A 29 5.06 -13.13 -2.09
CA LYS A 29 5.50 -14.53 -1.94
C LYS A 29 5.76 -14.89 -0.47
N LYS A 30 6.36 -13.96 0.29
CA LYS A 30 6.70 -14.17 1.71
C LYS A 30 5.50 -14.02 2.66
N ARG A 31 4.59 -13.08 2.39
CA ARG A 31 3.52 -12.68 3.33
C ARG A 31 2.12 -13.02 2.87
N GLY A 32 1.90 -13.25 1.58
CA GLY A 32 0.57 -13.39 0.97
C GLY A 32 -0.14 -12.07 0.68
N GLU A 33 0.32 -10.97 1.29
CA GLU A 33 -0.24 -9.63 1.14
C GLU A 33 0.83 -8.55 1.17
N ILE A 34 0.50 -7.39 0.62
CA ILE A 34 1.30 -6.17 0.75
C ILE A 34 0.49 -5.07 1.41
N TYR A 35 1.20 -4.17 2.08
CA TYR A 35 0.68 -2.92 2.60
C TYR A 35 1.26 -1.77 1.78
N PHE A 36 0.39 -0.88 1.31
CA PHE A 36 0.79 0.22 0.44
C PHE A 36 -0.11 1.43 0.64
N LYS A 37 0.39 2.61 0.24
CA LYS A 37 -0.39 3.84 0.16
C LYS A 37 -0.56 4.31 -1.27
N PHE A 38 -1.65 5.01 -1.54
CA PHE A 38 -1.94 5.64 -2.83
C PHE A 38 -2.75 6.93 -2.62
N LYS A 39 -2.79 7.79 -3.64
CA LYS A 39 -3.54 9.06 -3.60
C LYS A 39 -4.77 8.99 -4.50
N SER A 40 -5.89 9.54 -4.04
CA SER A 40 -7.08 9.76 -4.90
C SER A 40 -8.04 10.74 -4.26
N ASN A 41 -8.51 11.74 -5.01
CA ASN A 41 -9.57 12.64 -4.54
C ASN A 41 -10.98 12.19 -5.01
N ASP A 42 -11.07 11.13 -5.80
CA ASP A 42 -12.32 10.62 -6.37
C ASP A 42 -12.94 9.56 -5.46
N GLN A 43 -14.02 9.94 -4.77
CA GLN A 43 -14.72 9.04 -3.84
C GLN A 43 -15.36 7.83 -4.54
N ASN A 44 -15.77 7.95 -5.80
CA ASN A 44 -16.33 6.84 -6.55
C ASN A 44 -15.25 5.80 -6.85
N LYS A 45 -14.05 6.24 -7.23
CA LYS A 45 -12.90 5.34 -7.40
C LYS A 45 -12.55 4.63 -6.09
N ILE A 46 -12.55 5.35 -4.96
CA ILE A 46 -12.30 4.72 -3.65
C ILE A 46 -13.35 3.65 -3.34
N LYS A 47 -14.63 3.94 -3.58
CA LYS A 47 -15.73 2.97 -3.38
C LYS A 47 -15.62 1.75 -4.29
N GLN A 48 -15.04 1.89 -5.48
CA GLN A 48 -14.76 0.76 -6.37
C GLN A 48 -13.56 -0.06 -5.89
N LEU A 49 -12.49 0.62 -5.47
CA LEU A 49 -11.29 -0.01 -4.93
C LEU A 49 -11.60 -0.83 -3.67
N SER A 50 -12.39 -0.29 -2.75
CA SER A 50 -12.73 -0.94 -1.48
C SER A 50 -13.48 -2.27 -1.63
N LYS A 51 -13.98 -2.59 -2.83
CA LYS A 51 -14.60 -3.89 -3.14
C LYS A 51 -13.58 -5.03 -3.25
N PHE A 52 -12.30 -4.72 -3.44
CA PHE A 52 -11.28 -5.75 -3.66
C PHE A 52 -9.94 -5.49 -2.96
N ILE A 53 -9.67 -4.29 -2.47
CA ILE A 53 -8.57 -4.01 -1.52
C ILE A 53 -9.16 -3.68 -0.15
N SER A 54 -8.42 -3.97 0.92
CA SER A 54 -8.83 -3.64 2.28
C SER A 54 -8.24 -2.29 2.67
N ILE A 55 -9.06 -1.25 2.74
CA ILE A 55 -8.62 0.09 3.20
C ILE A 55 -8.44 0.04 4.72
N ASP A 56 -7.23 0.37 5.17
CA ASP A 56 -6.85 0.39 6.59
C ASP A 56 -6.99 1.82 7.17
N LYS A 57 -6.41 2.81 6.48
CA LYS A 57 -6.37 4.20 6.95
C LYS A 57 -6.61 5.19 5.82
N HIS A 58 -7.24 6.31 6.14
CA HIS A 58 -7.39 7.48 5.28
C HIS A 58 -6.82 8.71 5.98
N GLU A 59 -5.94 9.44 5.30
CA GLU A 59 -5.40 10.71 5.74
C GLU A 59 -5.76 11.82 4.75
N LYS A 60 -6.35 12.91 5.27
CA LYS A 60 -6.61 14.11 4.48
C LYS A 60 -5.42 15.06 4.61
N LYS A 61 -4.73 15.34 3.50
CA LYS A 61 -3.73 16.40 3.37
C LYS A 61 -4.35 17.59 2.65
N GLU A 62 -3.76 18.77 2.78
CA GLU A 62 -4.28 20.03 2.21
C GLU A 62 -4.71 19.91 0.73
N ASN A 63 -3.93 19.19 -0.08
CA ASN A 63 -4.17 19.06 -1.53
C ASN A 63 -4.46 17.63 -2.01
N SER A 64 -4.52 16.63 -1.12
CA SER A 64 -4.77 15.24 -1.53
C SER A 64 -5.28 14.35 -0.40
N ASN A 65 -6.06 13.33 -0.76
CA ASN A 65 -6.42 12.25 0.15
C ASN A 65 -5.48 11.07 -0.06
N ILE A 66 -4.84 10.62 1.01
CA ILE A 66 -3.92 9.47 1.03
C ILE A 66 -4.65 8.30 1.67
N PHE A 67 -4.65 7.15 1.02
CA PHE A 67 -5.25 5.92 1.51
C PHE A 67 -4.17 4.87 1.70
N PHE A 68 -4.27 4.13 2.80
CA PHE A 68 -3.42 2.99 3.11
C PHE A 68 -4.26 1.74 3.03
N ALA A 69 -3.72 0.69 2.42
CA ALA A 69 -4.48 -0.52 2.15
C ALA A 69 -3.63 -1.78 2.16
N TYR A 70 -4.30 -2.88 2.42
CA TYR A 70 -3.81 -4.23 2.24
C TYR A 70 -4.38 -4.84 0.97
N ALA A 71 -3.55 -5.60 0.25
CA ALA A 71 -3.99 -6.40 -0.89
C ALA A 71 -3.18 -7.68 -1.03
N ASN A 72 -3.88 -8.79 -1.33
CA ASN A 72 -3.24 -10.02 -1.81
C ASN A 72 -2.84 -9.91 -3.28
N LEU A 73 -2.18 -10.94 -3.82
CA LEU A 73 -1.72 -10.98 -5.21
C LEU A 73 -2.82 -10.69 -6.24
N LYS A 74 -4.00 -11.30 -6.10
CA LYS A 74 -5.11 -11.14 -7.06
C LYS A 74 -5.64 -9.70 -7.03
N SER A 75 -5.83 -9.15 -5.84
CA SER A 75 -6.33 -7.80 -5.64
C SER A 75 -5.32 -6.74 -6.08
N PHE A 76 -4.05 -6.93 -5.75
CA PHE A 76 -3.01 -5.97 -6.11
C PHE A 76 -2.77 -5.94 -7.62
N LYS A 77 -2.78 -7.09 -8.31
CA LYS A 77 -2.75 -7.12 -9.79
C LYS A 77 -3.91 -6.37 -10.43
N LYS A 78 -5.10 -6.38 -9.83
CA LYS A 78 -6.23 -5.55 -10.30
C LYS A 78 -5.99 -4.07 -10.06
N PHE A 79 -5.45 -3.72 -8.88
CA PHE A 79 -5.08 -2.35 -8.55
C PHE A 79 -4.05 -1.78 -9.54
N LEU A 80 -3.01 -2.53 -9.89
CA LEU A 80 -1.97 -2.10 -10.85
C LEU A 80 -2.52 -1.71 -12.23
N LYS A 81 -3.60 -2.37 -12.69
CA LYS A 81 -4.24 -2.05 -13.97
C LYS A 81 -4.94 -0.68 -14.00
N LEU A 82 -5.15 -0.08 -12.83
CA LEU A 82 -5.82 1.21 -12.71
C LEU A 82 -4.84 2.39 -12.76
N ASN A 83 -3.53 2.13 -12.89
CA ASN A 83 -2.47 3.13 -13.03
C ASN A 83 -2.50 4.23 -11.96
N PHE A 84 -2.75 3.85 -10.70
CA PHE A 84 -2.51 4.74 -9.57
C PHE A 84 -1.03 4.77 -9.22
N ASP A 85 -0.53 5.94 -8.84
CA ASP A 85 0.73 6.02 -8.10
C ASP A 85 0.56 5.38 -6.72
N TYR A 86 1.53 4.55 -6.34
CA TYR A 86 1.53 3.85 -5.06
C TYR A 86 2.94 3.69 -4.48
N GLU A 87 3.00 3.52 -3.18
CA GLU A 87 4.22 3.26 -2.43
C GLU A 87 3.96 2.13 -1.43
N ILE A 88 4.76 1.07 -1.50
CA ILE A 88 4.72 -0.07 -0.61
C ILE A 88 5.44 0.32 0.67
N LEU A 89 4.80 0.00 1.80
CA LEU A 89 5.26 0.37 3.12
C LEU A 89 5.39 -0.88 4.00
N PRO A 90 6.27 -0.85 5.01
CA PRO A 90 6.20 -1.82 6.09
C PRO A 90 4.81 -1.77 6.74
N PRO A 91 4.15 -2.93 6.95
CA PRO A 91 2.84 -2.94 7.58
C PRO A 91 2.96 -2.57 9.07
N PRO A 92 1.97 -1.86 9.65
CA PRO A 92 1.92 -1.51 11.07
C PRO A 92 2.20 -2.68 12.02
N SER A 93 1.81 -3.90 11.63
CA SER A 93 2.10 -5.15 12.37
C SER A 93 3.58 -5.37 12.70
N TYR A 94 4.52 -4.79 11.95
CA TYR A 94 5.96 -4.88 12.27
C TYR A 94 6.36 -4.09 13.51
N ALA A 95 5.60 -3.06 13.89
CA ALA A 95 5.86 -2.32 15.11
C ALA A 95 5.49 -3.13 16.37
N TYR A 96 4.63 -4.15 16.24
CA TYR A 96 4.17 -4.96 17.36
C TYR A 96 4.87 -6.32 17.38
N LYS A 97 5.88 -6.47 18.24
CA LYS A 97 6.51 -7.76 18.52
C LYS A 97 5.56 -8.55 19.44
N SER A 98 4.63 -9.30 18.85
CA SER A 98 3.73 -10.16 19.64
C SER A 98 4.54 -11.19 20.41
N LYS A 99 4.46 -11.18 21.74
CA LYS A 99 4.81 -12.37 22.53
C LYS A 99 3.73 -13.41 22.28
N MET A 100 4.13 -14.55 21.72
CA MET A 100 3.21 -15.68 21.57
C MET A 100 2.75 -16.10 22.97
N ALA A 101 1.43 -16.12 23.22
CA ALA A 101 0.89 -16.61 24.47
C ALA A 101 1.28 -18.08 24.63
N ASN A 102 1.74 -18.45 25.83
CA ASN A 102 2.19 -19.81 26.07
C ASN A 102 0.96 -20.74 26.03
N SER A 103 1.09 -21.92 25.40
CA SER A 103 -0.04 -22.84 25.15
C SER A 103 -0.79 -23.31 26.41
N ILE A 104 -0.20 -23.09 27.58
CA ILE A 104 -0.73 -23.44 28.90
C ILE A 104 -1.82 -22.45 29.36
N GLU A 105 -1.70 -21.14 29.07
CA GLU A 105 -2.69 -20.13 29.46
C GLU A 105 -3.99 -20.26 28.66
N VAL A 106 -3.89 -20.61 27.37
CA VAL A 106 -5.05 -20.75 26.47
C VAL A 106 -5.96 -21.91 26.91
N LYS A 107 -5.39 -23.00 27.43
CA LYS A 107 -6.17 -24.15 27.94
C LYS A 107 -6.96 -23.82 29.21
N GLN A 108 -6.42 -22.99 30.10
CA GLN A 108 -7.10 -22.59 31.33
C GLN A 108 -8.31 -21.68 31.02
N ILE A 109 -8.17 -20.78 30.05
CA ILE A 109 -9.26 -19.90 29.61
C ILE A 109 -10.43 -20.72 29.03
N ILE A 110 -10.16 -21.73 28.20
CA ILE A 110 -11.21 -22.57 27.61
C ILE A 110 -12.02 -23.32 28.69
N HIS A 111 -11.38 -23.72 29.79
CA HIS A 111 -12.06 -24.46 30.85
C HIS A 111 -12.99 -23.59 31.73
N LEU A 112 -12.82 -22.27 31.70
CA LEU A 112 -13.66 -21.29 32.42
C LEU A 112 -14.96 -20.92 31.68
N PHE A 113 -15.06 -21.22 30.38
CA PHE A 113 -16.23 -20.88 29.55
C PHE A 113 -17.11 -22.09 29.20
N VAL A 114 -16.82 -23.27 29.74
CA VAL A 114 -17.59 -24.52 29.52
C VAL A 114 -18.22 -25.02 30.85
N GLN A 115 -18.69 -24.10 31.70
CA GLN A 115 -19.55 -24.43 32.84
C GLN A 115 -20.99 -23.98 32.58
#